data_AF-A0A2V6IYR2-F1
#
_entry.id   AF-A0A2V6IYR2-F1
#
_cell.length_a   1.000
_cell.length_b   1.000
_cell.length_c   1.000
_cell.angle_alpha   90.00
_cell.angle_beta   90.00
_cell.angle_gamma   90.00
#
_symmetry.space_group_name_H-M   'P 1'
#
loop_
_entity.id
_entity.type
_entity.pdbx_description
1 polymer ?
#
loop_
_entity_poly.entity_id
_entity_poly.type
_entity_poly.pdbx_seq_one_letter_code
_entity_poly.pdbx_strand_id
1 'polypeptide(L)'
;MIHLVTGLISFAAIFAGALIGLFARRRLPGHHLSSETQSAITVSVAVLGTLSALVLGLMITAANSSFSARSDEVRELSLQAIRMDRNLRRYGPDAAEARASLRIWAVAKLQQLFPDKGKPPVPPETTIIMLENVQDAVVALTPQNEKQRYLRTLCLTLSSTMIQARWGLEQRMGHSIPVPFLVLLIFWLTIVFASFGLFAPVNPTVIVALFLCSVAVSGGIYLIEELDNPLSGFIQVPSDSMRKALVEISQ
;
A
#
# COMPACT_ATOMS: atom_id res chain seq x y z
N MET A 1 -5.67 -8.62 -8.02
CA MET A 1 -5.35 -9.29 -9.31
C MET A 1 -4.34 -8.51 -10.14
N ILE A 2 -4.41 -7.18 -10.19
CA ILE A 2 -3.48 -6.34 -10.98
C ILE A 2 -2.02 -6.50 -10.51
N HIS A 3 -1.75 -6.56 -9.21
CA HIS A 3 -0.38 -6.71 -8.67
C HIS A 3 0.29 -8.05 -9.05
N LEU A 4 -0.49 -9.14 -9.10
CA LEU A 4 0.02 -10.44 -9.56
C LEU A 4 0.41 -10.35 -11.04
N VAL A 5 -0.38 -9.64 -11.84
CA VAL A 5 -0.12 -9.43 -13.27
C VAL A 5 1.15 -8.61 -13.47
N THR A 6 1.37 -7.52 -12.72
CA THR A 6 2.61 -6.73 -12.82
C THR A 6 3.84 -7.54 -12.43
N GLY A 7 3.76 -8.34 -11.35
CA GLY A 7 4.83 -9.28 -10.97
C GLY A 7 5.12 -10.32 -12.07
N LEU A 8 4.08 -10.89 -12.68
CA LEU A 8 4.20 -11.89 -13.75
C LEU A 8 4.79 -11.28 -15.04
N ILE A 9 4.36 -10.07 -15.41
CA ILE A 9 4.90 -9.31 -16.55
C ILE A 9 6.37 -9.00 -16.30
N SER A 10 6.72 -8.56 -15.09
CA SER A 10 8.10 -8.28 -14.71
C SER A 10 8.97 -9.53 -14.82
N PHE A 11 8.50 -10.65 -14.27
CA PHE A 11 9.16 -11.95 -14.40
C PHE A 11 9.36 -12.33 -15.86
N ALA A 12 8.30 -12.30 -16.66
CA ALA A 12 8.33 -12.67 -18.07
C ALA A 12 9.30 -11.79 -18.87
N ALA A 13 9.29 -10.48 -18.64
CA ALA A 13 10.19 -9.53 -19.31
C ALA A 13 11.67 -9.80 -18.96
N ILE A 14 11.98 -9.91 -17.66
CA ILE A 14 13.36 -10.13 -17.19
C ILE A 14 13.89 -11.49 -17.66
N PHE A 15 13.09 -12.55 -17.52
CA PHE A 15 13.48 -13.89 -17.93
C PHE A 15 13.56 -14.02 -19.45
N ALA A 16 12.64 -13.42 -20.21
CA ALA A 16 12.73 -13.37 -21.67
C ALA A 16 13.98 -12.62 -22.12
N GLY A 17 14.36 -11.52 -21.45
CA GLY A 17 15.64 -10.83 -21.69
C GLY A 17 16.83 -11.77 -21.59
N ALA A 18 16.93 -12.52 -20.50
CA ALA A 18 17.96 -13.54 -20.31
C ALA A 18 17.98 -14.61 -21.42
N LEU A 19 16.81 -15.14 -21.80
CA LEU A 19 16.70 -16.13 -22.87
C LEU A 19 17.08 -15.55 -24.24
N ILE A 20 16.68 -14.31 -24.54
CA ILE A 20 17.07 -13.59 -25.75
C ILE A 20 18.58 -13.43 -25.80
N GLY A 21 19.21 -13.08 -24.67
CA GLY A 21 20.68 -13.03 -24.55
C GLY A 21 21.35 -14.36 -24.88
N LEU A 22 20.89 -15.45 -24.23
CA LEU A 22 21.39 -16.80 -24.48
C LEU A 22 21.25 -17.23 -25.95
N PHE A 23 20.13 -16.86 -26.58
CA PHE A 23 19.89 -17.17 -27.99
C PHE A 23 20.73 -16.30 -28.93
N ALA A 24 20.86 -15.00 -28.65
CA ALA A 24 21.69 -14.08 -29.42
C ALA A 24 23.16 -14.53 -29.41
N ARG A 25 23.67 -15.04 -28.28
CA ARG A 25 25.00 -15.63 -28.17
C ARG A 25 25.24 -16.73 -29.22
N ARG A 26 24.24 -17.59 -29.48
CA ARG A 26 24.37 -18.68 -30.47
C ARG A 26 24.43 -18.19 -31.92
N ARG A 27 23.96 -16.96 -32.19
CA ARG A 27 23.93 -16.38 -33.54
C ARG A 27 25.03 -15.36 -33.81
N LEU A 28 25.68 -14.85 -32.78
CA LEU A 28 26.70 -13.81 -32.94
C LEU A 28 28.06 -14.42 -33.31
N PRO A 29 28.74 -13.89 -34.34
CA PRO A 29 30.09 -14.30 -34.68
C PRO A 29 31.08 -13.94 -33.56
N GLY A 30 32.14 -14.74 -33.42
CA GLY A 30 33.02 -14.73 -32.24
C GLY A 30 33.71 -13.39 -31.91
N HIS A 31 33.84 -12.48 -32.86
CA HIS A 31 34.43 -11.15 -32.64
C HIS A 31 33.55 -10.22 -31.78
N HIS A 32 32.22 -10.43 -31.75
CA HIS A 32 31.31 -9.72 -30.84
C HIS A 32 31.26 -10.34 -29.42
N LEU A 33 31.88 -11.51 -29.23
CA LEU A 33 31.95 -12.22 -27.97
C LEU A 33 33.38 -12.25 -27.42
N SER A 34 34.24 -11.33 -27.88
CA SER A 34 35.61 -11.22 -27.39
C SER A 34 35.65 -10.80 -25.91
N SER A 35 36.74 -11.12 -25.23
CA SER A 35 36.97 -10.74 -23.83
C SER A 35 36.87 -9.23 -23.62
N GLU A 36 37.34 -8.43 -24.58
CA GLU A 36 37.34 -6.97 -24.52
C GLU A 36 35.91 -6.43 -24.62
N THR A 37 35.12 -6.98 -25.56
CA THR A 37 33.71 -6.61 -25.74
C THR A 37 32.86 -7.01 -24.54
N GLN A 38 33.06 -8.21 -24.01
CA GLN A 38 32.42 -8.68 -22.78
C GLN A 38 32.76 -7.76 -21.61
N SER A 39 34.04 -7.40 -21.45
CA SER A 39 34.49 -6.53 -20.36
C SER A 39 33.84 -5.15 -20.46
N ALA A 40 33.83 -4.54 -21.65
CA ALA A 40 33.20 -3.24 -21.87
C ALA A 40 31.70 -3.25 -21.55
N ILE A 41 30.95 -4.24 -22.06
CA ILE A 41 29.51 -4.35 -21.81
C ILE A 41 29.23 -4.66 -20.34
N THR A 42 30.03 -5.51 -19.70
CA THR A 42 29.85 -5.86 -18.28
C THR A 42 30.00 -4.62 -17.38
N VAL A 43 30.95 -3.72 -17.68
CA VAL A 43 31.09 -2.45 -16.95
C VAL A 43 29.86 -1.56 -17.12
N SER A 44 29.36 -1.38 -18.34
CA SER A 44 28.15 -0.58 -18.60
C SER A 44 26.92 -1.17 -17.91
N VAL A 45 26.77 -2.50 -17.95
CA VAL A 45 25.67 -3.22 -17.30
C VAL A 45 25.78 -3.18 -15.78
N ALA A 46 27.00 -3.18 -15.23
CA ALA A 46 27.21 -3.02 -13.79
C ALA A 46 26.69 -1.67 -13.30
N VAL A 47 26.92 -0.59 -14.04
CA VAL A 47 26.34 0.74 -13.74
C VAL A 47 24.81 0.71 -13.81
N LEU A 48 24.23 0.03 -14.80
CA LEU A 48 22.79 -0.12 -14.91
C LEU A 48 22.20 -0.94 -13.74
N GLY A 49 22.93 -1.97 -13.31
CA GLY A 49 22.58 -2.80 -12.17
C GLY A 49 22.58 -2.03 -10.85
N THR A 50 23.59 -1.19 -10.61
CA THR A 50 23.65 -0.36 -9.38
C THR A 50 22.55 0.69 -9.36
N LEU A 51 22.27 1.35 -10.48
CA LEU A 51 21.13 2.27 -10.60
C LEU A 51 19.80 1.56 -10.37
N SER A 52 19.63 0.37 -10.94
CA SER A 52 18.42 -0.45 -10.75
C SER A 52 18.22 -0.84 -9.28
N ALA A 53 19.30 -1.26 -8.61
CA ALA A 53 19.25 -1.61 -7.19
C ALA A 53 18.87 -0.41 -6.31
N LEU A 54 19.41 0.77 -6.61
CA LEU A 54 19.09 2.01 -5.89
C LEU A 54 17.63 2.41 -6.09
N VAL A 55 17.14 2.41 -7.34
CA VAL A 55 15.73 2.72 -7.66
C VAL A 55 14.80 1.71 -6.98
N LEU A 56 15.10 0.41 -7.05
CA LEU A 56 14.33 -0.63 -6.39
C LEU A 56 14.26 -0.39 -4.87
N GLY A 57 15.40 -0.07 -4.22
CA GLY A 57 15.44 0.24 -2.78
C GLY A 57 14.63 1.47 -2.39
N LEU A 58 14.68 2.54 -3.20
CA LEU A 58 13.86 3.74 -3.00
C LEU A 58 12.37 3.44 -3.17
N MET A 59 12.00 2.64 -4.16
CA MET A 59 10.61 2.22 -4.38
C MET A 59 10.08 1.38 -3.22
N ILE A 60 10.86 0.41 -2.70
CA ILE A 60 10.49 -0.35 -1.49
C ILE A 60 10.27 0.59 -0.30
N THR A 61 11.17 1.56 -0.11
CA THR A 61 11.08 2.53 0.99
C THR A 61 9.83 3.41 0.87
N ALA A 62 9.53 3.89 -0.34
CA ALA A 62 8.33 4.67 -0.61
C ALA A 62 7.05 3.86 -0.37
N ALA A 63 6.98 2.62 -0.87
CA ALA A 63 5.85 1.73 -0.64
C ALA A 63 5.66 1.42 0.86
N ASN A 64 6.73 1.12 1.58
CA ASN A 64 6.68 0.87 3.02
C ASN A 64 6.26 2.10 3.84
N SER A 65 6.71 3.29 3.44
CA SER A 65 6.30 4.55 4.07
C SER A 65 4.81 4.82 3.83
N SER A 66 4.30 4.54 2.62
CA SER A 66 2.87 4.63 2.29
C SER A 66 2.04 3.65 3.12
N PHE A 67 2.47 2.38 3.17
CA PHE A 67 1.85 1.35 4.02
C PHE A 67 1.78 1.79 5.48
N SER A 68 2.90 2.27 6.03
CA SER A 68 3.02 2.71 7.43
C SER A 68 2.11 3.90 7.71
N ALA A 69 2.11 4.92 6.84
CA ALA A 69 1.23 6.09 6.97
C ALA A 69 -0.25 5.69 7.00
N ARG A 70 -0.67 4.76 6.14
CA ARG A 70 -2.06 4.27 6.11
C ARG A 70 -2.42 3.47 7.36
N SER A 71 -1.47 2.68 7.88
CA SER A 71 -1.64 1.97 9.14
C SER A 71 -1.81 2.93 10.32
N ASP A 72 -1.02 4.00 10.35
CA ASP A 72 -1.12 5.05 11.38
C ASP A 72 -2.44 5.83 11.28
N GLU A 73 -2.91 6.13 10.07
CA GLU A 73 -4.22 6.77 9.86
C GLU A 73 -5.38 5.92 10.40
N VAL A 74 -5.38 4.60 10.14
CA VAL A 74 -6.39 3.68 10.70
C VAL A 74 -6.30 3.63 12.23
N ARG A 75 -5.08 3.59 12.77
CA ARG A 75 -4.86 3.58 14.22
C ARG A 75 -5.35 4.87 14.88
N GLU A 76 -5.05 6.03 14.29
CA GLU A 76 -5.47 7.33 14.80
C GLU A 76 -6.99 7.49 14.72
N LEU A 77 -7.61 7.09 13.61
CA LEU A 77 -9.07 7.09 13.49
C LEU A 77 -9.74 6.22 14.57
N SER A 78 -9.17 5.04 14.83
CA SER A 78 -9.63 4.12 15.88
C SER A 78 -9.53 4.77 17.26
N LEU A 79 -8.41 5.44 17.55
CA LEU A 79 -8.20 6.16 18.81
C LEU A 79 -9.19 7.31 18.98
N GLN A 80 -9.41 8.11 17.93
CA GLN A 80 -10.36 9.22 17.96
C GLN A 80 -11.79 8.74 18.21
N ALA A 81 -12.19 7.64 17.58
CA ALA A 81 -13.50 7.02 17.82
C ALA A 81 -13.68 6.56 19.27
N ILE A 82 -12.66 5.91 19.86
CA ILE A 82 -12.69 5.51 21.29
C ILE A 82 -12.78 6.74 22.20
N ARG A 83 -11.97 7.77 21.94
CA ARG A 83 -11.97 9.02 22.73
C ARG A 83 -13.32 9.73 22.65
N MET A 84 -13.93 9.73 21.47
CA MET A 84 -15.27 10.28 21.23
C MET A 84 -16.30 9.56 22.10
N ASP A 85 -16.39 8.23 22.02
CA ASP A 85 -17.33 7.45 22.83
C ASP A 85 -17.09 7.64 24.34
N ARG A 86 -15.83 7.63 24.80
CA ARG A 86 -15.49 7.87 26.22
C ARG A 86 -15.95 9.25 26.69
N ASN A 87 -15.82 10.29 25.87
CA ASN A 87 -16.30 11.63 26.21
C ASN A 87 -17.83 11.70 26.22
N LEU A 88 -18.51 11.05 25.28
CA LEU A 88 -19.97 10.96 25.26
C LEU A 88 -20.51 10.18 26.47
N ARG A 89 -19.85 9.09 26.89
CA ARG A 89 -20.19 8.39 28.16
C ARG A 89 -20.06 9.31 29.37
N ARG A 90 -18.99 10.10 29.43
CA ARG A 90 -18.76 11.06 30.52
C ARG A 90 -19.75 12.23 30.51
N TYR A 91 -20.36 12.52 29.35
CA TYR A 91 -21.39 13.55 29.18
C TYR A 91 -22.69 13.16 29.88
N GLY A 92 -23.09 11.88 29.75
CA GLY A 92 -24.25 11.30 30.43
C GLY A 92 -25.29 10.70 29.47
N PRO A 93 -26.50 10.38 29.97
CA PRO A 93 -27.55 9.71 29.20
C PRO A 93 -28.05 10.56 28.02
N ASP A 94 -28.01 11.88 28.13
CA ASP A 94 -28.40 12.82 27.06
C ASP A 94 -27.60 12.61 25.76
N ALA A 95 -26.41 12.01 25.84
CA ALA A 95 -25.56 11.69 24.69
C ALA A 95 -25.83 10.31 24.07
N ALA A 96 -26.87 9.59 24.48
CA ALA A 96 -27.16 8.22 24.03
C ALA A 96 -27.35 8.14 22.50
N GLU A 97 -28.04 9.10 21.90
CA GLU A 97 -28.26 9.15 20.45
C GLU A 97 -26.92 9.33 19.70
N ALA A 98 -26.09 10.29 20.12
CA ALA A 98 -24.77 10.50 19.52
C ALA A 98 -23.87 9.25 19.63
N ARG A 99 -23.95 8.51 20.74
CA ARG A 99 -23.24 7.23 20.91
C ARG A 99 -23.76 6.14 19.98
N ALA A 100 -25.08 6.04 19.81
CA ALA A 100 -25.68 5.07 18.90
C ALA A 100 -25.25 5.35 17.45
N SER A 101 -25.31 6.61 17.01
CA SER A 101 -24.83 7.03 15.69
C SER A 101 -23.34 6.74 15.50
N LEU A 102 -22.51 7.01 16.52
CA LEU A 102 -21.07 6.73 16.47
C LEU A 102 -20.79 5.24 16.31
N ARG A 103 -21.55 4.38 16.99
CA ARG A 103 -21.44 2.93 16.87
C ARG A 103 -21.81 2.44 15.46
N ILE A 104 -22.92 2.94 14.91
CA ILE A 104 -23.36 2.58 13.55
C ILE A 104 -22.30 3.00 12.53
N TRP A 105 -21.77 4.22 12.66
CA TRP A 105 -20.68 4.70 11.84
C TRP A 105 -19.43 3.82 11.97
N ALA A 106 -19.02 3.45 13.19
CA ALA A 106 -17.84 2.63 13.43
C ALA A 106 -17.95 1.23 12.77
N VAL A 107 -19.14 0.63 12.77
CA VAL A 107 -19.43 -0.62 12.05
C VAL A 107 -19.29 -0.43 10.54
N ALA A 108 -19.94 0.59 9.99
CA ALA A 108 -19.88 0.89 8.56
C ALA A 108 -18.44 1.22 8.10
N LYS A 109 -17.69 1.95 8.92
CA LYS A 109 -16.29 2.31 8.65
C LYS A 109 -15.36 1.11 8.69
N LEU A 110 -15.57 0.19 9.63
CA LEU A 110 -14.85 -1.09 9.66
C LEU A 110 -15.11 -1.90 8.38
N GLN A 111 -16.37 -1.99 7.94
CA GLN A 111 -16.75 -2.69 6.71
C GLN A 111 -16.24 -2.00 5.44
N GLN A 112 -16.13 -0.67 5.44
CA GLN A 112 -15.52 0.08 4.36
C GLN A 112 -14.03 -0.21 4.24
N LEU A 113 -13.29 -0.14 5.36
CA LEU A 113 -11.84 -0.31 5.38
C LEU A 113 -11.43 -1.78 5.19
N PHE A 114 -12.21 -2.70 5.73
CA PHE A 114 -11.93 -4.13 5.75
C PHE A 114 -13.20 -4.91 5.34
N PRO A 115 -13.60 -4.85 4.06
CA PRO A 115 -14.80 -5.52 3.59
C PRO A 115 -14.69 -7.04 3.73
N ASP A 116 -15.78 -7.68 4.14
CA ASP A 116 -15.88 -9.14 4.13
C ASP A 116 -15.77 -9.65 2.68
N LYS A 117 -15.09 -10.79 2.49
CA LYS A 117 -14.96 -11.41 1.16
C LYS A 117 -16.35 -11.63 0.55
N GLY A 118 -16.59 -11.05 -0.62
CA GLY A 118 -17.83 -11.20 -1.39
C GLY A 118 -18.93 -10.18 -1.07
N LYS A 119 -18.72 -9.24 -0.14
CA LYS A 119 -19.62 -8.10 0.05
C LYS A 119 -19.09 -6.87 -0.69
N PRO A 120 -19.95 -6.07 -1.34
CA PRO A 120 -19.53 -4.79 -1.89
C PRO A 120 -19.04 -3.89 -0.74
N PRO A 121 -17.89 -3.21 -0.90
CA PRO A 121 -17.43 -2.26 0.11
C PRO A 121 -18.46 -1.14 0.27
N VAL A 122 -18.61 -0.65 1.50
CA VAL A 122 -19.48 0.50 1.78
C VAL A 122 -18.94 1.71 1.02
N PRO A 123 -19.78 2.46 0.28
CA PRO A 123 -19.33 3.66 -0.42
C PRO A 123 -18.73 4.67 0.57
N PRO A 124 -17.60 5.30 0.25
CA PRO A 124 -17.00 6.25 1.16
C PRO A 124 -17.90 7.40 1.56
N GLU A 125 -18.71 7.89 0.63
CA GLU A 125 -19.68 8.97 0.81
C GLU A 125 -20.68 8.62 1.91
N THR A 126 -21.13 7.35 1.98
CA THR A 126 -22.04 6.87 3.02
C THR A 126 -21.42 7.00 4.41
N THR A 127 -20.15 6.60 4.57
CA THR A 127 -19.47 6.71 5.87
C THR A 127 -19.19 8.14 6.29
N ILE A 128 -19.11 9.08 5.34
CA ILE A 128 -18.96 10.51 5.60
C ILE A 128 -20.27 11.07 6.15
N ILE A 129 -21.38 10.85 5.44
CA ILE A 129 -22.70 11.29 5.87
C ILE A 129 -23.03 10.73 7.26
N MET A 130 -22.67 9.47 7.52
CA MET A 130 -22.84 8.87 8.85
C MET A 130 -22.02 9.58 9.94
N LEU A 131 -20.80 10.04 9.63
CA LEU A 131 -19.97 10.78 10.58
C LEU A 131 -20.49 12.21 10.81
N GLU A 132 -21.02 12.84 9.77
CA GLU A 132 -21.71 14.13 9.86
C GLU A 132 -22.94 14.02 10.78
N ASN A 133 -23.74 12.95 10.63
CA ASN A 133 -24.86 12.68 11.54
C ASN A 133 -24.42 12.50 13.00
N VAL A 134 -23.23 11.93 13.25
CA VAL A 134 -22.66 11.89 14.62
C VAL A 134 -22.37 13.30 15.12
N GLN A 135 -21.79 14.15 14.27
CA GLN A 135 -21.51 15.54 14.62
C GLN A 135 -22.80 16.31 14.91
N ASP A 136 -23.83 16.16 14.08
CA ASP A 136 -25.13 16.80 14.27
C ASP A 136 -25.79 16.38 15.59
N ALA A 137 -25.73 15.09 15.93
CA ALA A 137 -26.21 14.60 17.22
C ALA A 137 -25.47 15.23 18.41
N VAL A 138 -24.17 15.51 18.27
CA VAL A 138 -23.37 16.23 19.29
C VAL A 138 -23.70 17.72 19.33
N VAL A 139 -24.00 18.32 18.18
CA VAL A 139 -24.48 19.71 18.09
C VAL A 139 -25.84 19.84 18.77
N ALA A 140 -26.73 18.86 18.65
CA ALA A 140 -28.05 18.89 19.28
C ALA A 140 -28.02 18.82 20.82
N LEU A 141 -26.89 18.43 21.43
CA LEU A 141 -26.75 18.35 22.89
C LEU A 141 -26.86 19.73 23.57
N THR A 142 -27.70 19.81 24.60
CA THR A 142 -27.93 21.01 25.42
C THR A 142 -27.18 20.91 26.76
N PRO A 143 -25.95 21.46 26.87
CA PRO A 143 -25.14 21.33 28.08
C PRO A 143 -25.75 22.09 29.25
N GLN A 144 -25.97 21.39 30.37
CA GLN A 144 -26.53 21.92 31.61
C GLN A 144 -25.46 22.49 32.57
N ASN A 145 -24.19 22.10 32.38
CA ASN A 145 -23.08 22.56 33.21
C ASN A 145 -21.78 22.73 32.40
N GLU A 146 -20.77 23.36 33.01
CA GLU A 146 -19.48 23.64 32.36
C GLU A 146 -18.74 22.36 31.92
N LYS A 147 -18.83 21.29 32.71
CA LYS A 147 -18.27 19.98 32.34
C LYS A 147 -18.88 19.45 31.04
N GLN A 148 -20.21 19.49 30.90
CA GLN A 148 -20.90 19.07 29.68
C GLN A 148 -20.55 19.99 28.50
N ARG A 149 -20.45 21.31 28.73
CA ARG A 149 -20.01 22.25 27.69
C ARG A 149 -18.62 21.91 27.17
N TYR A 150 -17.66 21.67 28.08
CA TYR A 150 -16.31 21.25 27.72
C TYR A 150 -16.28 19.91 26.96
N LEU A 151 -17.02 18.90 27.43
CA LEU A 151 -17.10 17.59 26.76
C LEU A 151 -17.71 17.69 25.36
N ARG A 152 -18.76 18.50 25.18
CA ARG A 152 -19.36 18.77 23.86
C ARG A 152 -18.33 19.40 22.92
N THR A 153 -17.58 20.40 23.37
CA THR A 153 -16.51 21.01 22.57
C THR A 153 -15.45 20.00 22.16
N LEU A 154 -14.98 19.15 23.10
CA LEU A 154 -14.02 18.09 22.78
C LEU A 154 -14.56 17.13 21.72
N CYS A 155 -15.83 16.73 21.83
CA CYS A 155 -16.48 15.84 20.87
C CYS A 155 -16.57 16.49 19.48
N LEU A 156 -16.94 17.77 19.40
CA LEU A 156 -16.99 18.51 18.13
C LEU A 156 -15.60 18.67 17.49
N THR A 157 -14.56 18.88 18.29
CA THR A 157 -13.17 18.92 17.78
C THR A 157 -12.77 17.55 17.22
N LEU A 158 -13.04 16.47 17.95
CA LEU A 158 -12.72 15.12 17.51
C LEU A 158 -13.47 14.73 16.23
N SER A 159 -14.77 15.07 16.11
CA SER A 159 -15.54 14.80 14.89
C SER A 159 -14.98 15.55 13.70
N SER A 160 -14.63 16.82 13.86
CA SER A 160 -13.99 17.62 12.81
C SER A 160 -12.63 17.05 12.39
N THR A 161 -11.81 16.58 13.33
CA THR A 161 -10.54 15.92 13.00
C THR A 161 -10.75 14.61 12.23
N MET A 162 -11.74 13.80 12.60
CA MET A 162 -12.09 12.57 11.88
C MET A 162 -12.57 12.86 10.45
N ILE A 163 -13.37 13.92 10.26
CA ILE A 163 -13.81 14.38 8.93
C ILE A 163 -12.62 14.90 8.10
N GLN A 164 -11.70 15.66 8.70
CA GLN A 164 -10.49 16.13 8.02
C GLN A 164 -9.55 14.97 7.62
N ALA A 165 -9.35 13.98 8.49
CA ALA A 165 -8.54 12.80 8.22
C ALA A 165 -9.05 12.00 7.01
N ARG A 166 -10.37 12.06 6.72
CA ARG A 166 -10.94 11.45 5.52
C ARG A 166 -10.38 12.03 4.23
N TRP A 167 -10.24 13.35 4.14
CA TRP A 167 -9.71 14.01 2.94
C TRP A 167 -8.25 13.63 2.69
N GLY A 168 -7.48 13.42 3.76
CA GLY A 168 -6.11 12.87 3.66
C GLY A 168 -6.07 11.46 3.08
N LEU A 169 -7.01 10.59 3.48
CA LEU A 169 -7.16 9.23 2.96
C LEU A 169 -7.57 9.20 1.48
N GLU A 170 -8.25 10.22 0.96
CA GLU A 170 -8.63 10.34 -0.46
C GLU A 170 -7.51 10.94 -1.32
N GLN A 171 -6.85 12.00 -0.83
CA GLN A 171 -5.76 12.66 -1.55
C GLN A 171 -4.53 11.76 -1.72
N ARG A 172 -4.30 10.82 -0.80
CA ARG A 172 -3.22 9.83 -0.88
C ARG A 172 -3.57 8.58 -1.68
N MET A 173 -4.73 8.53 -2.35
CA MET A 173 -5.05 7.42 -3.27
C MET A 173 -4.31 7.48 -4.61
N GLY A 174 -3.42 8.45 -4.82
CA GLY A 174 -2.42 8.37 -5.89
C GLY A 174 -1.40 7.29 -5.54
N HIS A 175 -1.10 6.41 -6.51
CA HIS A 175 0.03 5.46 -6.39
C HIS A 175 1.25 6.21 -5.87
N SER A 176 1.83 5.76 -4.75
CA SER A 176 3.03 6.40 -4.19
C SER A 176 4.23 6.26 -5.11
N ILE A 177 4.12 5.33 -6.07
CA ILE A 177 5.11 5.01 -7.07
C ILE A 177 4.53 5.32 -8.45
N PRO A 178 5.12 6.28 -9.20
CA PRO A 178 4.68 6.53 -10.55
C PRO A 178 5.00 5.32 -11.45
N VAL A 179 3.98 4.82 -12.15
CA VAL A 179 4.09 3.69 -13.10
C VAL A 179 5.28 3.81 -14.07
N PRO A 180 5.64 5.00 -14.62
CA PRO A 180 6.80 5.14 -15.48
C PRO A 180 8.14 4.69 -14.84
N PHE A 181 8.33 4.90 -13.53
CA PHE A 181 9.54 4.45 -12.83
C PHE A 181 9.62 2.93 -12.77
N LEU A 182 8.49 2.26 -12.54
CA LEU A 182 8.40 0.80 -12.53
C LEU A 182 8.69 0.21 -13.91
N VAL A 183 8.13 0.80 -14.98
CA VAL A 183 8.41 0.39 -16.36
C VAL A 183 9.89 0.56 -16.70
N LEU A 184 10.48 1.71 -16.33
CA LEU A 184 11.90 1.99 -16.54
C LEU A 184 12.79 0.99 -15.80
N LEU A 185 12.46 0.65 -14.56
CA LEU A 185 13.18 -0.33 -13.76
C LEU A 185 13.13 -1.73 -14.38
N ILE A 186 11.95 -2.20 -14.79
CA ILE A 186 11.80 -3.50 -15.49
C ILE A 186 12.63 -3.52 -16.77
N PHE A 187 12.62 -2.42 -17.53
CA PHE A 187 13.40 -2.29 -18.75
C PHE A 187 14.91 -2.40 -18.47
N TRP A 188 15.43 -1.68 -17.46
CA TRP A 188 16.83 -1.77 -17.07
C TRP A 188 17.23 -3.17 -16.62
N LEU A 189 16.41 -3.81 -15.78
CA LEU A 189 16.65 -5.18 -15.33
C LEU A 189 16.62 -6.19 -16.48
N THR A 190 15.75 -5.98 -17.47
CA THR A 190 15.69 -6.80 -18.68
C THR A 190 17.00 -6.70 -19.48
N ILE A 191 17.57 -5.50 -19.62
CA ILE A 191 18.87 -5.30 -20.27
C ILE A 191 19.97 -6.02 -19.48
N VAL A 192 20.00 -5.87 -18.15
CA VAL A 192 20.98 -6.53 -17.29
C VAL A 192 20.94 -8.05 -17.46
N PHE A 193 19.75 -8.65 -17.39
CA PHE A 193 19.58 -10.09 -17.56
C PHE A 193 19.88 -10.56 -18.99
N ALA A 194 19.56 -9.76 -20.01
CA ALA A 194 19.94 -10.05 -21.38
C ALA A 194 21.46 -10.09 -21.55
N SER A 195 22.20 -9.16 -20.93
CA SER A 195 23.66 -9.19 -20.94
C SER A 195 24.23 -10.39 -20.19
N PHE A 196 23.64 -10.78 -19.04
CA PHE A 196 24.03 -12.02 -18.36
C PHE A 196 23.83 -13.24 -19.26
N GLY A 197 22.66 -13.35 -19.91
CA GLY A 197 22.39 -14.44 -20.85
C GLY A 197 23.33 -14.46 -22.05
N LEU A 198 23.67 -13.28 -22.59
CA LEU A 198 24.55 -13.14 -23.74
C LEU A 198 25.96 -13.67 -23.47
N PHE A 199 26.51 -13.43 -22.28
CA PHE A 199 27.87 -13.84 -21.93
C PHE A 199 27.96 -15.15 -21.11
N ALA A 200 26.84 -15.70 -20.63
CA ALA A 200 26.83 -16.93 -19.85
C ALA A 200 26.88 -18.21 -20.72
N PRO A 201 27.61 -19.25 -20.29
CA PRO A 201 27.69 -20.51 -21.03
C PRO A 201 26.30 -21.18 -21.09
N VAL A 202 25.98 -21.79 -22.22
CA VAL A 202 24.64 -22.36 -22.45
C VAL A 202 24.53 -23.75 -21.83
N ASN A 203 24.35 -23.79 -20.51
CA ASN A 203 24.11 -25.03 -19.76
C ASN A 203 22.86 -24.91 -18.88
N PRO A 204 22.27 -26.05 -18.44
CA PRO A 204 21.07 -26.03 -17.61
C PRO A 204 21.23 -25.25 -16.30
N THR A 205 22.42 -25.31 -15.68
CA THR A 205 22.72 -24.62 -14.42
C THR A 205 22.55 -23.11 -14.54
N VAL A 206 23.06 -22.50 -15.63
CA VAL A 206 22.90 -21.07 -15.91
C VAL A 206 21.44 -20.70 -16.11
N ILE A 207 20.67 -21.51 -16.84
CA ILE A 207 19.25 -21.25 -17.09
C ILE A 207 18.46 -21.27 -15.78
N VAL A 208 18.71 -22.27 -14.93
CA VAL A 208 18.06 -22.37 -13.61
C VAL A 208 18.46 -21.19 -12.71
N ALA A 209 19.74 -20.80 -12.71
CA ALA A 209 20.20 -19.65 -11.93
C ALA A 209 19.53 -18.34 -12.39
N LEU A 210 19.48 -18.08 -13.70
CA LEU A 210 18.81 -16.90 -14.25
C LEU A 210 17.31 -16.91 -13.96
N PHE A 211 16.65 -18.06 -14.06
CA PHE A 211 15.25 -18.22 -13.68
C PHE A 211 15.01 -17.84 -12.21
N LEU A 212 15.78 -18.42 -11.28
CA LEU A 212 15.64 -18.15 -9.85
C LEU A 212 15.91 -16.67 -9.53
N CYS A 213 16.92 -16.06 -10.16
CA CYS A 213 17.19 -14.63 -10.02
C CYS A 213 16.04 -13.78 -10.56
N SER A 214 15.46 -14.13 -11.71
CA SER A 214 14.29 -13.43 -12.26
C SER A 214 13.09 -13.53 -11.33
N VAL A 215 12.84 -14.70 -10.72
CA VAL A 215 11.78 -14.89 -9.70
C VAL A 215 12.04 -14.04 -8.46
N ALA A 216 13.27 -13.99 -7.97
CA ALA A 216 13.61 -13.18 -6.79
C ALA A 216 13.38 -11.68 -7.04
N VAL A 217 13.83 -11.17 -8.20
CA VAL A 217 13.67 -9.76 -8.56
C VAL A 217 12.21 -9.41 -8.82
N SER A 218 11.47 -10.24 -9.57
CA SER A 218 10.04 -10.02 -9.80
C SER A 218 9.22 -10.13 -8.52
N GLY A 219 9.61 -10.99 -7.59
CA GLY A 219 9.05 -11.07 -6.24
C GLY A 219 9.23 -9.77 -5.45
N GLY A 220 10.38 -9.11 -5.58
CA GLY A 220 10.62 -7.79 -5.00
C GLY A 220 9.70 -6.72 -5.61
N ILE A 221 9.55 -6.69 -6.93
CA ILE A 221 8.63 -5.76 -7.63
C ILE A 221 7.17 -6.03 -7.23
N TYR A 222 6.79 -7.30 -7.12
CA TYR A 222 5.49 -7.71 -6.63
C TYR A 222 5.22 -7.20 -5.20
N LEU A 223 6.19 -7.33 -4.30
CA LEU A 223 6.07 -6.85 -2.93
C LEU A 223 5.86 -5.32 -2.86
N ILE A 224 6.54 -4.56 -3.73
CA ILE A 224 6.39 -3.11 -3.83
C ILE A 224 4.94 -2.74 -4.18
N GLU A 225 4.37 -3.39 -5.19
CA GLU A 225 2.98 -3.19 -5.62
C GLU A 225 1.98 -3.57 -4.52
N GLU A 226 2.28 -4.63 -3.77
CA GLU A 226 1.48 -5.09 -2.65
C GLU A 226 1.45 -4.07 -1.50
N LEU A 227 2.60 -3.48 -1.20
CA LEU A 227 2.74 -2.46 -0.16
C LEU A 227 2.12 -1.11 -0.57
N ASP A 228 2.14 -0.77 -1.86
CA ASP A 228 1.46 0.44 -2.39
C ASP A 228 -0.08 0.29 -2.32
N ASN A 229 -0.61 -0.93 -2.24
CA ASN A 229 -2.05 -1.23 -2.18
C ASN A 229 -2.48 -1.95 -0.87
N PRO A 230 -2.30 -1.31 0.28
CA PRO A 230 -2.39 -1.94 1.61
C PRO A 230 -3.80 -2.31 2.09
N LEU A 231 -4.85 -2.09 1.28
CA LEU A 231 -6.24 -2.43 1.61
C LEU A 231 -6.80 -3.61 0.79
N SER A 232 -6.13 -4.01 -0.29
CA SER A 232 -6.63 -5.05 -1.21
C SER A 232 -5.62 -6.16 -1.51
N GLY A 233 -4.40 -6.05 -0.98
CA GLY A 233 -3.34 -7.06 -1.09
C GLY A 233 -3.38 -8.18 -0.05
N PHE A 234 -2.44 -9.11 -0.12
CA PHE A 234 -2.03 -10.10 0.87
C PHE A 234 -1.43 -9.44 2.11
N ILE A 235 -0.64 -8.39 1.94
CA ILE A 235 -0.12 -7.58 3.05
C ILE A 235 -1.11 -6.44 3.28
N GLN A 236 -1.93 -6.59 4.32
CA GLN A 236 -2.99 -5.63 4.64
C GLN A 236 -2.65 -4.84 5.88
N VAL A 237 -3.17 -3.62 5.97
CA VAL A 237 -3.22 -2.89 7.24
C VAL A 237 -3.94 -3.76 8.28
N PRO A 238 -3.38 -3.95 9.49
CA PRO A 238 -4.06 -4.71 10.52
C PRO A 238 -5.41 -4.08 10.90
N SER A 239 -6.50 -4.85 10.80
CA SER A 239 -7.83 -4.39 11.20
C SER A 239 -8.03 -4.28 12.72
N ASP A 240 -7.05 -4.76 13.50
CA ASP A 240 -7.15 -4.93 14.95
C ASP A 240 -7.47 -3.64 15.70
N SER A 241 -6.89 -2.51 15.30
CA SER A 241 -7.13 -1.22 15.94
C SER A 241 -8.60 -0.81 15.82
N MET A 242 -9.17 -0.94 14.62
CA MET A 242 -10.57 -0.57 14.36
C MET A 242 -11.54 -1.58 14.95
N ARG A 243 -11.21 -2.88 14.92
CA ARG A 243 -12.00 -3.92 15.59
C ARG A 243 -12.03 -3.72 17.11
N LYS A 244 -10.89 -3.43 17.73
CA LYS A 244 -10.80 -3.11 19.16
C LYS A 244 -11.59 -1.85 19.50
N ALA A 245 -11.48 -0.80 18.68
CA ALA A 245 -12.29 0.41 18.85
C ALA A 245 -13.79 0.11 18.81
N LEU A 246 -14.25 -0.71 17.86
CA LEU A 246 -15.64 -1.11 17.79
C LEU A 246 -16.08 -1.88 19.05
N VAL A 247 -15.25 -2.78 19.58
CA VAL A 247 -15.54 -3.48 20.84
C VAL A 247 -15.67 -2.49 22.00
N GLU A 248 -14.74 -1.55 22.17
CA GLU A 248 -14.80 -0.54 23.23
C GLU A 248 -16.02 0.38 23.12
N ILE A 249 -16.35 0.84 21.91
CA ILE A 249 -17.53 1.68 21.65
C ILE A 249 -18.82 0.89 21.91
N SER A 250 -18.76 -0.44 21.72
CA SER A 250 -19.93 -1.31 21.83
C SER A 250 -20.33 -1.72 23.25
N GLN A 251 -19.43 -1.52 24.21
CA GLN A 251 -19.69 -1.73 25.65
C GLN A 251 -20.55 -0.60 26.23
#